data_AF-A0A349MQR1-F1
#
_entry.id   AF-A0A349MQR1-F1
#
_cell.length_a   1.000
_cell.length_b   1.000
_cell.length_c   1.000
_cell.angle_alpha   90.00
_cell.angle_beta   90.00
_cell.angle_gamma   90.00
#
_symmetry.space_group_name_H-M   'P 1'
#
loop_
_entity.id
_entity.type
_entity.pdbx_description
1 polymer ?
#
loop_
_entity_poly.entity_id
_entity_poly.type
_entity_poly.pdbx_seq_one_letter_code
_entity_poly.pdbx_strand_id
1 'polypeptide(L)'
;MEKEELLKGIKLIENIRMELNKREVMPISDNEFSKQYLNRSRSYISVMKHKQLDISESALLALYRNLNGLSITWREIAESSSMSTSSRTWHNHLLFKRLSEVVLSDITAESIH
;
A
#
# COMPACT_ATOMS: atom_id res chain seq x y z
N MET A 1 25.53 -3.52 11.19
CA MET A 1 24.17 -3.25 10.68
C MET A 1 24.26 -3.19 9.18
N GLU A 2 23.86 -4.28 8.54
CA GLU A 2 23.96 -4.47 7.11
C GLU A 2 22.98 -3.54 6.38
N LYS A 3 23.37 -3.04 5.21
CA LYS A 3 22.56 -2.15 4.33
C LYS A 3 21.14 -2.65 4.06
N GLU A 4 20.86 -3.90 4.36
CA GLU A 4 19.58 -4.55 4.17
C GLU A 4 18.48 -4.06 5.13
N GLU A 5 18.85 -3.51 6.30
CA GLU A 5 17.89 -2.86 7.21
C GLU A 5 17.48 -1.44 6.78
N LEU A 6 18.29 -0.76 5.97
CA LEU A 6 18.17 0.68 5.73
C LEU A 6 17.05 1.09 4.75
N LEU A 7 16.38 0.13 4.10
CA LEU A 7 15.36 0.41 3.07
C LEU A 7 14.18 -0.58 3.13
N LYS A 8 13.77 -0.98 4.35
CA LYS A 8 12.65 -1.90 4.57
C LYS A 8 11.33 -1.29 4.05
N GLY A 9 11.11 -0.01 4.32
CA GLY A 9 9.93 0.71 3.82
C GLY A 9 9.87 0.78 2.29
N ILE A 10 11.02 0.99 1.62
CA ILE A 10 11.10 0.94 0.15
C ILE A 10 10.69 -0.44 -0.39
N LYS A 11 11.24 -1.52 0.19
CA LYS A 11 10.88 -2.90 -0.21
C LYS A 11 9.40 -3.17 0.03
N LEU A 12 8.85 -2.73 1.16
CA LEU A 12 7.43 -2.86 1.48
C LEU A 12 6.56 -2.19 0.41
N ILE A 13 6.79 -0.91 0.09
CA ILE A 13 5.96 -0.20 -0.89
C ILE A 13 6.08 -0.79 -2.29
N GLU A 14 7.24 -1.32 -2.66
CA GLU A 14 7.43 -2.00 -3.94
C GLU A 14 6.63 -3.30 -4.00
N ASN A 15 6.65 -4.10 -2.94
CA ASN A 15 5.85 -5.31 -2.83
C ASN A 15 4.35 -5.02 -2.91
N ILE A 16 3.86 -4.02 -2.15
CA ILE A 16 2.45 -3.61 -2.19
C ILE A 16 2.06 -3.17 -3.61
N ARG A 17 2.88 -2.35 -4.25
CA ARG A 17 2.61 -1.87 -5.61
C ARG A 17 2.64 -3.00 -6.64
N MET A 18 3.55 -3.97 -6.50
CA MET A 18 3.58 -5.15 -7.36
C MET A 18 2.29 -5.96 -7.22
N GLU A 19 1.79 -6.19 -6.00
CA GLU A 19 0.52 -6.89 -5.78
C GLU A 19 -0.67 -6.16 -6.41
N LEU A 20 -0.72 -4.82 -6.30
CA LEU A 20 -1.77 -4.02 -6.96
C LEU A 20 -1.68 -4.16 -8.50
N ASN A 21 -0.48 -4.09 -9.06
CA ASN A 21 -0.26 -4.16 -10.51
C ASN A 21 -0.66 -5.50 -11.13
N LYS A 22 -0.71 -6.60 -10.37
CA LYS A 22 -1.15 -7.91 -10.89
C LYS A 22 -2.57 -7.93 -11.44
N ARG A 23 -3.40 -6.93 -11.11
CA ARG A 23 -4.81 -6.85 -11.51
C ARG A 23 -5.13 -5.65 -12.40
N GLU A 24 -4.16 -4.78 -12.63
CA GLU A 24 -4.34 -3.58 -13.44
C GLU A 24 -3.87 -3.82 -14.87
N VAL A 25 -4.59 -3.22 -15.83
CA VAL A 25 -4.18 -3.26 -17.26
C VAL A 25 -2.92 -2.43 -17.46
N MET A 26 -2.77 -1.35 -16.70
CA MET A 26 -1.59 -0.48 -16.73
C MET A 26 -0.94 -0.45 -15.34
N PRO A 27 0.38 -0.72 -15.22
CA PRO A 27 1.07 -0.65 -13.95
C PRO A 27 1.04 0.75 -13.33
N ILE A 28 0.84 0.81 -12.02
CA ILE A 28 0.91 2.02 -11.19
C ILE A 28 2.37 2.50 -11.12
N SER A 29 2.63 3.71 -11.59
CA SER A 29 3.96 4.35 -11.52
C SER A 29 4.33 4.78 -10.09
N ASP A 30 5.61 5.02 -9.81
CA ASP A 30 6.07 5.56 -8.51
C ASP A 30 5.39 6.91 -8.22
N ASN A 31 5.18 7.71 -9.27
CA ASN A 31 4.52 9.01 -9.17
C ASN A 31 3.06 8.89 -8.72
N GLU A 32 2.34 7.95 -9.32
CA GLU A 32 0.94 7.73 -9.00
C GLU A 32 0.79 7.11 -7.62
N PHE A 33 1.65 6.15 -7.30
CA PHE A 33 1.66 5.51 -5.98
C PHE A 33 1.94 6.52 -4.86
N SER A 34 2.91 7.41 -5.07
CA SER A 34 3.24 8.48 -4.11
C SER A 34 2.04 9.38 -3.80
N LYS A 35 1.26 9.74 -4.83
CA LYS A 35 0.08 10.60 -4.65
C LYS A 35 -1.10 9.87 -4.03
N GLN A 36 -1.50 8.74 -4.62
CA GLN A 36 -2.75 8.06 -4.25
C GLN A 36 -2.65 7.33 -2.92
N TYR A 37 -1.48 6.74 -2.64
CA TYR A 37 -1.34 5.83 -1.52
C TYR A 37 -0.48 6.41 -0.39
N LEU A 38 0.56 7.19 -0.70
CA LEU A 38 1.44 7.75 0.34
C LEU A 38 1.06 9.16 0.80
N ASN A 39 0.10 9.82 0.14
CA ASN A 39 -0.22 11.25 0.35
C ASN A 39 1.05 12.13 0.29
N ARG A 40 1.89 11.91 -0.72
CA ARG A 40 3.13 12.67 -0.95
C ARG A 40 3.15 13.26 -2.36
N SER A 41 4.14 14.12 -2.60
CA SER A 41 4.41 14.64 -3.95
C SER A 41 4.76 13.49 -4.91
N ARG A 42 4.51 13.69 -6.21
CA ARG A 42 4.79 12.69 -7.25
C ARG A 42 6.21 12.15 -7.20
N SER A 43 7.19 13.01 -6.93
CA SER A 43 8.60 12.63 -6.93
C SER A 43 9.07 11.94 -5.65
N TYR A 44 8.21 11.77 -4.63
CA TYR A 44 8.63 11.33 -3.29
C TYR A 44 9.44 10.03 -3.30
N ILE A 45 8.89 8.94 -3.87
CA ILE A 45 9.59 7.65 -3.94
C ILE A 45 10.91 7.77 -4.72
N SER A 46 10.90 8.50 -5.85
CA SER A 46 12.10 8.73 -6.65
C SER A 46 13.19 9.45 -5.85
N VAL A 47 12.82 10.46 -5.07
CA VAL A 47 13.76 11.18 -4.18
C VAL A 47 14.29 10.26 -3.08
N MET A 48 13.44 9.45 -2.44
CA MET A 48 13.87 8.52 -1.40
C MET A 48 14.88 7.51 -1.96
N LYS A 49 14.59 6.89 -3.10
CA LYS A 49 15.50 5.98 -3.80
C LYS A 49 16.82 6.64 -4.18
N HIS A 50 16.76 7.81 -4.81
CA HIS A 50 17.95 8.55 -5.24
C HIS A 50 18.85 8.94 -4.05
N LYS A 51 18.24 9.37 -2.95
CA LYS A 51 18.96 9.78 -1.74
C LYS A 51 19.31 8.62 -0.81
N GLN A 52 18.91 7.39 -1.15
CA GLN A 52 19.07 6.20 -0.31
C GLN A 52 18.47 6.40 1.10
N LEU A 53 17.31 7.04 1.14
CA LEU A 53 16.51 7.23 2.36
C LEU A 53 15.34 6.27 2.34
N ASP A 54 14.92 5.81 3.52
CA ASP A 54 13.74 4.98 3.65
C ASP A 54 12.45 5.82 3.63
N ILE A 55 11.32 5.13 3.50
CA ILE A 55 9.99 5.71 3.57
C ILE A 55 9.71 6.13 5.00
N SER A 56 9.30 7.38 5.19
CA SER A 56 8.97 7.89 6.52
C SER A 56 7.76 7.16 7.11
N GLU A 57 7.75 6.96 8.42
CA GLU A 57 6.62 6.38 9.15
C GLU A 57 5.28 7.05 8.82
N SER A 58 5.25 8.39 8.75
CA SER A 58 4.04 9.13 8.37
C SER A 58 3.53 8.83 6.95
N ALA A 59 4.38 8.37 6.04
CA ALA A 59 3.99 7.91 4.71
C ALA A 59 3.49 6.46 4.74
N LEU A 60 4.06 5.60 5.59
CA LEU A 60 3.55 4.24 5.84
C LEU A 60 2.18 4.27 6.52
N LEU A 61 1.96 5.17 7.49
CA LEU A 61 0.66 5.40 8.11
C LEU A 61 -0.38 5.89 7.09
N ALA A 62 0.03 6.76 6.16
CA ALA A 62 -0.85 7.18 5.06
C ALA A 62 -1.19 6.01 4.13
N LEU A 63 -0.20 5.18 3.79
CA LEU A 63 -0.39 3.96 3.02
C LEU A 63 -1.41 3.03 3.66
N TYR A 64 -1.23 2.71 4.95
CA TYR A 64 -2.17 1.90 5.72
C TYR A 64 -3.59 2.48 5.66
N ARG A 65 -3.75 3.76 5.99
CA ARG A 65 -5.06 4.43 6.01
C ARG A 65 -5.76 4.38 4.66
N ASN A 66 -5.02 4.67 3.58
CA ASN A 66 -5.57 4.69 2.23
C ASN A 66 -5.97 3.29 1.76
N LEU A 67 -5.13 2.26 1.98
CA LEU A 67 -5.46 0.87 1.66
C LEU A 67 -6.66 0.38 2.48
N ASN A 68 -6.70 0.66 3.78
CA ASN A 68 -7.80 0.27 4.65
C ASN A 68 -9.11 0.99 4.27
N GLY A 69 -9.04 2.28 3.93
CA GLY A 69 -10.19 3.03 3.43
C GLY A 69 -10.77 2.41 2.15
N LEU A 70 -9.91 2.10 1.17
CA LEU A 70 -10.33 1.42 -0.07
C LEU A 70 -10.94 0.05 0.22
N SER A 71 -10.38 -0.71 1.16
CA SER A 71 -10.95 -1.99 1.59
C SER A 71 -12.38 -1.83 2.11
N ILE A 72 -12.63 -0.84 2.98
CA ILE A 72 -13.96 -0.55 3.53
C ILE A 72 -14.92 -0.14 2.40
N THR A 73 -14.52 0.78 1.52
CA THR A 73 -15.37 1.20 0.39
C THR A 73 -15.73 0.03 -0.52
N TRP A 74 -14.78 -0.84 -0.86
CA TRP A 74 -15.08 -2.03 -1.67
C TRP A 74 -16.01 -3.01 -0.96
N ARG A 75 -15.92 -3.09 0.37
CA ARG A 75 -16.82 -3.90 1.17
C ARG A 75 -18.26 -3.37 1.07
N GLU A 76 -18.45 -2.07 1.27
CA GLU A 76 -19.76 -1.42 1.20
C GLU A 76 -20.39 -1.58 -0.19
N ILE A 77 -19.59 -1.44 -1.26
CA ILE A 77 -20.05 -1.65 -2.64
C ILE A 77 -20.50 -3.11 -2.84
N ALA A 78 -19.75 -4.08 -2.33
CA ALA A 78 -20.11 -5.48 -2.46
C ALA A 78 -21.36 -5.84 -1.65
N GLU A 79 -21.48 -5.36 -0.41
CA GLU A 79 -22.63 -5.60 0.47
C GLU A 79 -23.92 -4.93 -0.06
N SER A 80 -23.80 -3.79 -0.75
CA SER A 80 -24.94 -3.11 -1.38
C SER A 80 -25.35 -3.70 -2.74
N SER A 81 -24.49 -4.51 -3.34
CA SER A 81 -24.79 -5.20 -4.60
C SER A 81 -25.39 -6.58 -4.33
N SER A 82 -26.37 -7.02 -5.14
CA SER A 82 -26.87 -8.41 -5.08
C SER A 82 -25.87 -9.45 -5.61
N MET A 83 -24.59 -9.08 -5.71
CA MET A 83 -23.56 -9.93 -6.29
C MET A 83 -23.05 -10.96 -5.28
N SER A 84 -22.71 -12.14 -5.79
CA SER A 84 -22.08 -13.20 -4.99
C SER A 84 -20.77 -12.74 -4.34
N THR A 85 -20.36 -13.41 -3.26
CA THR A 85 -19.05 -13.25 -2.60
C THR A 85 -17.85 -13.54 -3.51
N SER A 86 -18.06 -14.16 -4.68
CA SER A 86 -17.04 -14.39 -5.70
C SER A 86 -16.87 -13.22 -6.69
N SER A 87 -17.56 -12.10 -6.45
CA SER A 87 -17.54 -10.93 -7.31
C SER A 87 -16.22 -10.15 -7.23
N ARG A 88 -15.94 -9.37 -8.28
CA ARG A 88 -14.77 -8.48 -8.35
C ARG A 88 -14.69 -7.52 -7.15
N THR A 89 -15.83 -7.05 -6.65
CA THR A 89 -15.91 -6.12 -5.51
C THR A 89 -15.42 -6.77 -4.22
N TRP A 90 -15.81 -8.01 -3.93
CA TRP A 90 -15.32 -8.77 -2.78
C TRP A 90 -13.84 -9.12 -2.90
N HIS A 91 -13.38 -9.51 -4.09
CA HIS A 91 -11.97 -9.73 -4.34
C HIS A 91 -11.11 -8.47 -4.14
N ASN A 92 -11.65 -7.28 -4.43
CA ASN A 92 -10.98 -6.01 -4.17
C ASN A 92 -10.95 -5.68 -2.68
N HIS A 93 -12.08 -5.85 -1.97
CA HIS A 93 -12.11 -5.71 -0.51
C HIS A 93 -11.02 -6.56 0.16
N LEU A 94 -10.96 -7.86 -0.14
CA LEU A 94 -9.99 -8.77 0.45
C LEU A 94 -8.54 -8.42 0.08
N LEU A 95 -8.29 -7.97 -1.16
CA LEU A 95 -6.96 -7.52 -1.56
C LEU A 95 -6.51 -6.31 -0.73
N PHE A 96 -7.31 -5.25 -0.70
CA PHE A 96 -6.96 -4.03 0.01
C PHE A 96 -6.85 -4.25 1.53
N LYS A 97 -7.72 -5.10 2.10
CA LYS A 97 -7.65 -5.53 3.52
C LYS A 97 -6.31 -6.21 3.83
N ARG A 98 -5.93 -7.20 3.02
CA ARG A 98 -4.67 -7.93 3.22
C ARG A 98 -3.47 -6.98 3.11
N LEU A 99 -3.46 -6.11 2.11
CA LEU A 99 -2.37 -5.17 1.90
C LEU A 99 -2.26 -4.15 3.06
N SER A 100 -3.39 -3.66 3.61
CA SER A 100 -3.35 -2.79 4.78
C SER A 100 -2.84 -3.50 6.03
N GLU A 101 -3.22 -4.76 6.25
CA GLU A 101 -2.73 -5.59 7.37
C GLU A 101 -1.21 -5.83 7.30
N VAL A 102 -0.67 -6.04 6.10
CA VAL A 102 0.79 -6.16 5.89
C VAL A 102 1.51 -4.88 6.29
N VAL A 103 1.01 -3.72 5.86
CA VAL A 103 1.61 -2.41 6.21
C VAL A 103 1.50 -2.13 7.71
N LEU A 104 0.35 -2.45 8.32
CA LEU A 104 0.15 -2.27 9.76
C LEU A 104 1.13 -3.13 10.57
N SER A 105 1.32 -4.39 10.17
CA SER A 105 2.23 -5.31 10.86
C SER A 105 3.66 -4.78 10.87
N ASP A 106 4.11 -4.21 9.75
CA ASP A 106 5.44 -3.61 9.60
C ASP A 106 5.61 -2.40 10.54
N ILE A 107 4.65 -1.48 10.55
CA ILE A 107 4.65 -0.29 11.45
C ILE A 107 4.69 -0.71 12.92
N THR A 108 3.91 -1.72 13.30
CA THR A 108 3.84 -2.17 14.71
C THR A 108 5.04 -2.98 15.15
N ALA A 109 5.70 -3.70 14.23
CA ALA A 109 6.91 -4.45 14.52
C ALA A 109 8.07 -3.50 14.85
N GLU A 110 8.10 -2.31 14.23
CA GLU A 110 9.06 -1.25 14.56
C GLU A 110 8.78 -0.58 15.91
N SER A 111 7.54 -0.64 16.43
CA SER A 111 7.15 -0.01 17.69
C SER A 111 7.49 -0.84 18.95
N ILE A 112 7.97 -2.07 18.79
CA ILE A 112 8.26 -3.02 19.90
C ILE A 112 9.76 -3.06 20.26
N HIS A 113 10.61 -2.32 19.56
CA HIS A 113 12.06 -2.20 19.80
C HIS A 113 12.47 -0.77 20.12
#